data_AF-A0A258KIP6-F1
#
_entry.id   AF-A0A258KIP6-F1
#
_cell.length_a   1.000
_cell.length_b   1.000
_cell.length_c   1.000
_cell.angle_alpha   90.00
_cell.angle_beta   90.00
_cell.angle_gamma   90.00
#
_symmetry.space_group_name_H-M   'P 1'
#
loop_
_entity.id
_entity.type
_entity.pdbx_description
1 polymer ?
#
loop_
_entity_poly.entity_id
_entity_poly.type
_entity_poly.pdbx_seq_one_letter_code
_entity_poly.pdbx_strand_id
1 'polypeptide(L)'
;MNNPNIRPVTVETIEGGFEVQMLNSRLGLDVNYYSRRTRNDILSPPISGATGFAAGRRNLGLVTNKGWEISLTGTPIKKDNFSWDVNYNFGYNQSKIVELAEGINVLTLGSGIGGPQMINAVGLPYSTVRAYVMRRDASGTLVYNKATGYEDRVLTDIGVGNPPYLMGLGNNFRYKRFSLTVDIDSKFGAVGYSNLIQYATRFGHTPITLPGRESGLTVTGVDQTGAPFTRVWNVATLDTYYNNLGNAYAGMWVYKTDFVKLRRAVLKYNLPVSALKFMRVQSASIGITGLNLAILYQDKRTKEAGIDPEMQETIGNAQGSQGVAMPRTRNIGFNLNLRF
;
A
#
# COMPACT_ATOMS: atom_id res chain seq x y z
N MET A 1 -11.32 -12.40 29.80
CA MET A 1 -10.34 -13.16 30.59
C MET A 1 -9.19 -12.26 30.97
N ASN A 2 -8.92 -12.07 32.26
CA ASN A 2 -7.70 -11.40 32.72
C ASN A 2 -6.56 -12.42 32.70
N ASN A 3 -5.50 -12.14 31.95
CA ASN A 3 -4.29 -12.95 31.97
C ASN A 3 -3.32 -12.27 32.95
N PRO A 4 -3.07 -12.85 34.14
CA PRO A 4 -2.20 -12.25 35.15
C PRO A 4 -0.72 -12.25 34.73
N ASN A 5 -0.35 -13.00 33.67
CA ASN A 5 1.02 -13.10 33.17
C ASN A 5 1.33 -12.07 32.07
N ILE A 6 0.46 -11.08 31.85
CA ILE A 6 0.73 -10.01 30.89
C ILE A 6 1.90 -9.15 31.39
N ARG A 7 2.94 -9.06 30.56
CA ARG A 7 4.09 -8.18 30.73
C ARG A 7 3.88 -6.87 29.97
N PRO A 8 4.54 -5.77 30.35
CA PRO A 8 4.55 -4.55 29.55
C PRO A 8 5.16 -4.79 28.16
N VAL A 9 4.70 -4.03 27.17
CA VAL A 9 5.35 -3.96 25.85
C VAL A 9 6.70 -3.28 26.01
N THR A 10 7.75 -3.88 25.47
CA THR A 10 9.12 -3.31 25.48
C THR A 10 9.53 -2.96 24.07
N VAL A 11 9.98 -1.73 23.86
CA VAL A 11 10.53 -1.26 22.58
C VAL A 11 11.98 -0.87 22.81
N GLU A 12 12.90 -1.57 22.15
CA GLU A 12 14.33 -1.26 22.14
C GLU A 12 14.71 -0.78 20.75
N THR A 13 15.27 0.43 20.65
CA THR A 13 15.76 0.98 19.38
C THR A 13 17.24 1.30 19.52
N ILE A 14 18.02 0.80 18.56
CA ILE A 14 19.40 1.25 18.34
C ILE A 14 19.39 2.04 17.04
N GLU A 15 19.88 3.27 17.10
CA GLU A 15 19.94 4.18 15.96
C GLU A 15 21.35 4.77 15.83
N GLY A 16 21.73 5.06 14.60
CA GLY A 16 22.98 5.72 14.27
C GLY A 16 22.76 6.64 13.09
N GLY A 17 23.23 7.88 13.21
CA GLY A 17 23.00 8.94 12.25
C GLY A 17 24.28 9.62 11.80
N PHE A 18 24.25 10.16 10.60
CA PHE A 18 25.28 11.03 10.04
C PHE A 18 24.60 12.23 9.38
N GLU A 19 24.97 13.43 9.81
CA GLU A 19 24.52 14.69 9.21
C GLU A 19 25.72 15.51 8.74
N VAL A 20 25.63 16.06 7.53
CA VAL A 20 26.61 17.01 7.02
C VAL A 20 25.93 18.12 6.23
N GLN A 21 26.42 19.35 6.42
CA GLN A 21 26.05 20.52 5.62
C GLN A 21 27.30 21.14 5.00
N MET A 22 27.23 21.45 3.72
CA MET A 22 28.35 21.95 2.92
C MET A 22 27.92 23.15 2.07
N LEU A 23 28.92 23.81 1.45
CA LEU A 23 28.72 24.87 0.47
C LEU A 23 27.91 26.07 1.01
N ASN A 24 28.20 26.51 2.23
CA ASN A 24 27.44 27.54 2.95
C ASN A 24 25.95 27.15 3.12
N SER A 25 25.72 25.93 3.60
CA SER A 25 24.40 25.32 3.79
C SER A 25 23.56 25.23 2.51
N ARG A 26 24.21 25.07 1.35
CA ARG A 26 23.52 24.86 0.06
C ARG A 26 23.35 23.39 -0.30
N LEU A 27 24.05 22.49 0.38
CA LEU A 27 23.92 21.05 0.22
C LEU A 27 23.92 20.43 1.61
N GLY A 28 22.87 19.69 1.95
CA GLY A 28 22.74 18.96 3.21
C GLY A 28 22.41 17.50 2.96
N LEU A 29 23.04 16.62 3.72
CA LEU A 29 22.75 15.19 3.75
C LEU A 29 22.55 14.76 5.19
N ASP A 30 21.41 14.13 5.46
CA ASP A 30 21.09 13.45 6.71
C ASP A 30 20.82 11.98 6.40
N VAL A 31 21.49 11.07 7.11
CA VAL A 31 21.33 9.62 6.96
C VAL A 31 21.18 9.02 8.35
N ASN A 32 20.07 8.37 8.60
CA ASN A 32 19.80 7.63 9.82
C ASN A 32 19.56 6.16 9.50
N TYR A 33 20.23 5.28 10.23
CA TYR A 33 19.93 3.86 10.27
C TYR A 33 19.35 3.51 11.63
N TYR A 34 18.29 2.73 11.65
CA TYR A 34 17.70 2.23 12.89
C TYR A 34 17.48 0.73 12.86
N SER A 35 17.54 0.13 14.05
CA SER A 35 17.14 -1.23 14.33
C SER A 35 16.29 -1.24 15.60
N ARG A 36 14.98 -1.36 15.41
CA ARG A 36 13.98 -1.41 16.47
C ARG A 36 13.50 -2.84 16.71
N ARG A 37 13.35 -3.22 17.98
CA ARG A 37 12.78 -4.48 18.45
C ARG A 37 11.58 -4.17 19.34
N THR A 38 10.41 -4.66 18.97
CA THR A 38 9.21 -4.58 19.81
C THR A 38 8.92 -5.96 20.36
N ARG A 39 8.95 -6.11 21.69
CA ARG A 39 8.70 -7.34 22.42
C ARG A 39 7.43 -7.23 23.23
N ASN A 40 6.79 -8.37 23.45
CA ASN A 40 5.64 -8.50 24.34
C ASN A 40 4.44 -7.64 23.93
N ASP A 41 4.23 -7.38 22.63
CA ASP A 41 3.08 -6.60 22.17
C ASP A 41 1.78 -7.28 22.59
N ILE A 42 0.81 -6.55 23.14
CA ILE A 42 -0.39 -7.18 23.72
C ILE A 42 -1.48 -7.24 22.64
N LEU A 43 -1.66 -8.39 22.00
CA LEU A 43 -2.83 -8.64 21.13
C LEU A 43 -3.69 -9.79 21.68
N SER A 44 -4.86 -9.95 21.09
CA SER A 44 -5.86 -10.96 21.46
C SER A 44 -5.93 -12.04 20.37
N PRO A 45 -4.96 -12.96 20.27
CA PRO A 45 -5.01 -14.00 19.25
C PRO A 45 -6.23 -14.92 19.50
N PRO A 46 -6.83 -15.48 18.43
CA PRO A 46 -7.83 -16.54 18.59
C PRO A 46 -7.17 -17.73 19.30
N ILE A 47 -7.87 -18.30 20.29
CA ILE A 47 -7.43 -19.48 21.03
C ILE A 47 -8.16 -20.71 20.49
N SER A 48 -7.53 -21.89 20.62
CA SER A 48 -8.10 -23.15 20.12
C SER A 48 -9.49 -23.40 20.69
N GLY A 49 -10.46 -23.75 19.83
CA GLY A 49 -11.84 -24.02 20.22
C GLY A 49 -12.02 -25.19 21.21
N ALA A 50 -11.00 -26.06 21.36
CA ALA A 50 -10.97 -27.10 22.38
C ALA A 50 -10.97 -26.55 23.82
N THR A 51 -10.65 -25.26 24.00
CA THR A 51 -10.59 -24.60 25.30
C THR A 51 -11.92 -24.00 25.76
N GLY A 52 -12.97 -24.01 24.91
CA GLY A 52 -14.27 -23.42 25.22
C GLY A 52 -14.32 -21.88 25.18
N PHE A 53 -13.24 -21.21 24.78
CA PHE A 53 -13.15 -19.76 24.67
C PHE A 53 -12.71 -19.32 23.26
N ALA A 54 -13.06 -18.09 22.85
CA ALA A 54 -12.83 -17.60 21.48
C ALA A 54 -11.55 -16.76 21.29
N ALA A 55 -11.06 -16.05 22.32
CA ALA A 55 -9.83 -15.25 22.29
C ALA A 55 -9.30 -14.98 23.71
N GLY A 56 -8.00 -14.72 23.86
CA GLY A 56 -7.40 -14.34 25.15
C GLY A 56 -6.21 -13.39 24.99
N ARG A 57 -6.14 -12.32 25.80
CA ARG A 57 -5.02 -11.36 25.78
C ARG A 57 -3.72 -12.05 26.18
N ARG A 58 -2.70 -11.96 25.31
CA ARG A 58 -1.35 -12.49 25.57
C ARG A 58 -0.32 -11.54 25.00
N ASN A 59 0.87 -11.51 25.61
CA ASN A 59 2.02 -10.91 24.99
C ASN A 59 2.40 -11.72 23.75
N LEU A 60 2.50 -11.02 22.63
CA LEU A 60 2.85 -11.57 21.33
C LEU A 60 4.27 -11.15 21.02
N GLY A 61 5.14 -12.14 21.14
CA GLY A 61 6.29 -12.30 20.27
C GLY A 61 7.27 -11.16 20.22
N LEU A 62 8.04 -11.18 19.15
CA LEU A 62 9.10 -10.23 18.84
C LEU A 62 8.95 -9.82 17.38
N VAL A 63 8.80 -8.52 17.16
CA VAL A 63 8.83 -7.91 15.83
C VAL A 63 10.07 -7.05 15.73
N THR A 64 10.78 -7.13 14.61
CA THR A 64 11.93 -6.26 14.33
C THR A 64 11.66 -5.39 13.14
N ASN A 65 12.03 -4.11 13.23
CA ASN A 65 11.99 -3.12 12.17
C ASN A 65 13.41 -2.59 11.96
N LYS A 66 13.93 -2.71 10.76
CA LYS A 66 15.25 -2.17 10.41
C LYS A 66 15.11 -1.30 9.18
N GLY A 67 15.77 -0.15 9.18
CA GLY A 67 15.51 0.82 8.14
C GLY A 67 16.57 1.90 7.99
N TRP A 68 16.47 2.56 6.85
CA TRP A 68 17.27 3.73 6.49
C TRP A 68 16.31 4.90 6.26
N GLU A 69 16.67 6.06 6.77
CA GLU A 69 16.03 7.33 6.50
C GLU A 69 17.11 8.28 5.97
N ILE A 70 16.88 8.82 4.77
CA ILE A 70 17.86 9.66 4.08
C ILE A 70 17.15 10.93 3.65
N SER A 71 17.69 12.09 4.02
CA SER A 71 17.27 13.38 3.51
C SER A 71 18.42 14.06 2.79
N LEU A 72 18.18 14.45 1.54
CA LEU A 72 19.09 15.22 0.72
C LEU A 72 18.43 16.58 0.43
N THR A 73 19.09 17.65 0.85
CA THR A 73 18.63 19.02 0.59
C THR A 73 19.64 19.75 -0.27
N GLY A 74 19.16 20.59 -1.18
CA GLY A 74 20.02 21.35 -2.07
C GLY A 74 19.41 22.69 -2.45
N THR A 75 20.24 23.70 -2.63
CA THR A 75 19.88 24.96 -3.29
C THR A 75 20.75 25.13 -4.54
N PRO A 76 20.44 24.45 -5.66
CA PRO A 76 21.29 24.47 -6.87
C PRO A 76 21.47 25.88 -7.44
N ILE A 77 20.46 26.74 -7.33
CA ILE A 77 20.51 28.13 -7.79
C ILE A 77 20.09 29.07 -6.67
N LYS A 78 20.95 30.04 -6.36
CA LYS A 78 20.69 31.14 -5.42
C LYS A 78 21.22 32.46 -6.01
N LYS A 79 20.32 33.27 -6.55
CA LYS A 79 20.57 34.61 -7.11
C LYS A 79 19.58 35.60 -6.49
N ASP A 80 19.81 36.90 -6.65
CA ASP A 80 18.99 37.95 -6.02
C ASP A 80 17.50 37.84 -6.34
N ASN A 81 17.17 37.54 -7.60
CA ASN A 81 15.79 37.47 -8.08
C ASN A 81 15.27 36.05 -8.25
N PHE A 82 16.11 35.03 -8.10
CA PHE A 82 15.72 33.64 -8.34
C PHE A 82 16.44 32.68 -7.40
N SER A 83 15.67 31.79 -6.78
CA SER A 83 16.21 30.66 -6.04
C SER A 83 15.44 29.39 -6.35
N TRP A 84 16.15 28.27 -6.35
CA TRP A 84 15.57 26.94 -6.45
C TRP A 84 16.12 26.09 -5.32
N ASP A 85 15.21 25.59 -4.48
CA ASP A 85 15.51 24.60 -3.45
C ASP A 85 14.90 23.25 -3.86
N VAL A 86 15.65 22.19 -3.60
CA VAL A 86 15.24 20.79 -3.79
C VAL A 86 15.39 20.07 -2.46
N ASN A 87 14.40 19.26 -2.10
CA ASN A 87 14.53 18.29 -1.02
C ASN A 87 14.11 16.92 -1.56
N TYR A 88 14.90 15.91 -1.24
CA TYR A 88 14.60 14.53 -1.52
C TYR A 88 14.66 13.75 -0.21
N ASN A 89 13.61 13.00 0.08
CA ASN A 89 13.52 12.15 1.26
C ASN A 89 13.33 10.71 0.79
N PHE A 90 14.05 9.79 1.40
CA PHE A 90 13.96 8.36 1.18
C PHE A 90 13.84 7.65 2.52
N GLY A 91 12.89 6.75 2.63
CA GLY A 91 12.70 5.86 3.77
C GLY A 91 12.63 4.42 3.28
N TYR A 92 13.36 3.55 3.96
CA TYR A 92 13.23 2.11 3.84
C TYR A 92 12.95 1.50 5.20
N ASN A 93 11.94 0.65 5.33
CA ASN A 93 11.64 -0.10 6.55
C ASN A 93 11.35 -1.56 6.22
N GLN A 94 12.19 -2.45 6.76
CA GLN A 94 12.00 -3.89 6.71
C GLN A 94 11.49 -4.37 8.05
N SER A 95 10.22 -4.79 8.08
CA SER A 95 9.65 -5.49 9.23
C SER A 95 9.89 -6.99 9.12
N LYS A 96 10.01 -7.68 10.26
CA LYS A 96 10.06 -9.14 10.36
C LYS A 96 9.41 -9.61 11.66
N ILE A 97 8.53 -10.58 11.55
CA ILE A 97 8.01 -11.34 12.69
C ILE A 97 9.07 -12.36 13.07
N VAL A 98 9.73 -12.18 14.21
CA VAL A 98 10.78 -13.09 14.71
C VAL A 98 10.18 -14.18 15.58
N GLU A 99 9.17 -13.84 16.36
CA GLU A 99 8.51 -14.73 17.30
C GLU A 99 7.04 -14.34 17.42
N LEU A 100 6.19 -15.31 17.70
CA LEU A 100 4.78 -15.14 18.10
C LEU A 100 4.57 -15.87 19.43
N ALA A 101 3.39 -15.74 20.03
CA ALA A 101 3.09 -16.43 21.28
C ALA A 101 3.26 -17.96 21.13
N GLU A 102 3.64 -18.62 22.21
CA GLU A 102 3.89 -20.07 22.24
C GLU A 102 2.73 -20.87 21.61
N GLY A 103 3.09 -21.79 20.71
CA GLY A 103 2.13 -22.61 19.96
C GLY A 103 1.49 -21.91 18.75
N ILE A 104 1.81 -20.64 18.47
CA ILE A 104 1.28 -19.89 17.33
C ILE A 104 2.39 -19.64 16.31
N ASN A 105 2.28 -20.25 15.13
CA ASN A 105 3.21 -19.99 14.00
C ASN A 105 2.68 -18.93 13.02
N VAL A 106 1.36 -18.73 12.99
CA VAL A 106 0.67 -17.78 12.11
C VAL A 106 -0.46 -17.13 12.90
N LEU A 107 -0.48 -15.79 12.90
CA LEU A 107 -1.55 -14.97 13.45
C LEU A 107 -2.25 -14.23 12.31
N THR A 108 -3.55 -14.47 12.14
CA THR A 108 -4.37 -13.72 11.19
C THR A 108 -4.78 -12.38 11.81
N LEU A 109 -4.36 -11.28 11.20
CA LEU A 109 -4.68 -9.91 11.61
C LEU A 109 -6.05 -9.46 11.08
N GLY A 110 -6.47 -10.00 9.95
CA GLY A 110 -7.76 -9.75 9.33
C GLY A 110 -7.92 -10.57 8.06
N SER A 111 -9.12 -10.56 7.49
CA SER A 111 -9.42 -11.19 6.21
C SER A 111 -10.19 -10.24 5.31
N GLY A 112 -9.93 -10.29 4.01
CA GLY A 112 -10.75 -9.64 3.00
C GLY A 112 -11.94 -10.51 2.59
N ILE A 113 -12.90 -9.94 1.87
CA ILE A 113 -13.99 -10.70 1.27
C ILE A 113 -13.39 -11.57 0.17
N GLY A 114 -13.85 -12.82 0.02
CA GLY A 114 -13.23 -13.79 -0.90
C GLY A 114 -12.01 -14.52 -0.32
N GLY A 115 -11.67 -14.29 0.95
CA GLY A 115 -10.72 -15.13 1.70
C GLY A 115 -9.21 -14.82 1.61
N PRO A 116 -8.72 -13.66 1.14
CA PRO A 116 -7.33 -13.29 1.44
C PRO A 116 -7.20 -12.97 2.94
N GLN A 117 -6.02 -13.22 3.48
CA GLN A 117 -5.68 -13.04 4.89
C GLN A 117 -4.47 -12.12 5.01
N MET A 118 -4.56 -11.14 5.91
CA MET A 118 -3.40 -10.37 6.33
C MET A 118 -2.87 -11.07 7.58
N ILE A 119 -1.65 -11.55 7.52
CA ILE A 119 -1.08 -12.42 8.55
C ILE A 119 0.23 -11.87 9.09
N ASN A 120 0.54 -12.23 10.33
CA ASN A 120 1.88 -12.25 10.88
C ASN A 120 2.30 -13.70 11.01
N ALA A 121 3.38 -14.12 10.36
CA ALA A 121 3.93 -15.46 10.49
C ALA A 121 5.43 -15.37 10.74
N VAL A 122 5.94 -16.26 11.59
CA VAL A 122 7.37 -16.29 11.93
C VAL A 122 8.22 -16.39 10.67
N GLY A 123 9.19 -15.48 10.54
CA GLY A 123 10.07 -15.37 9.38
C GLY A 123 9.60 -14.40 8.29
N LEU A 124 8.31 -14.02 8.27
CA LEU A 124 7.74 -13.14 7.25
C LEU A 124 7.67 -11.67 7.70
N PRO A 125 7.53 -10.71 6.76
CA PRO A 125 7.21 -9.33 7.08
C PRO A 125 5.89 -9.18 7.83
N TYR A 126 5.77 -8.10 8.61
CA TYR A 126 4.53 -7.74 9.27
C TYR A 126 3.42 -7.49 8.25
N SER A 127 2.22 -8.02 8.49
CA SER A 127 1.07 -7.90 7.59
C SER A 127 1.35 -8.44 6.19
N THR A 128 1.81 -9.68 6.11
CA THR A 128 1.94 -10.41 4.85
C THR A 128 0.54 -10.75 4.31
N VAL A 129 0.28 -10.47 3.03
CA VAL A 129 -0.95 -10.83 2.34
C VAL A 129 -0.82 -12.27 1.84
N ARG A 130 -1.63 -13.16 2.40
CA ARG A 130 -1.75 -14.57 2.03
C ARG A 130 -3.09 -14.80 1.35
N ALA A 131 -3.12 -15.45 0.18
CA ALA A 131 -4.37 -15.75 -0.50
C ALA A 131 -4.28 -17.03 -1.32
N TYR A 132 -5.45 -17.58 -1.68
CA TYR A 132 -5.52 -18.68 -2.63
C TYR A 132 -5.21 -18.18 -4.04
N VAL A 133 -4.28 -18.86 -4.71
CA VAL A 133 -3.96 -18.70 -6.13
C VAL A 133 -4.31 -19.97 -6.88
N MET A 134 -4.54 -19.86 -8.19
CA MET A 134 -4.67 -21.03 -9.06
C MET A 134 -3.36 -21.81 -9.08
N ARG A 135 -3.43 -23.11 -8.82
CA ARG A 135 -2.26 -23.98 -8.85
C ARG A 135 -1.80 -24.17 -10.30
N ARG A 136 -0.49 -24.13 -10.50
CA ARG A 136 0.17 -24.51 -11.73
C ARG A 136 1.12 -25.66 -11.46
N ASP A 137 1.30 -26.53 -12.44
CA ASP A 137 2.32 -27.59 -12.39
C ASP A 137 3.73 -27.00 -12.65
N ALA A 138 4.75 -27.88 -12.68
CA ALA A 138 6.13 -27.47 -12.91
C ALA A 138 6.37 -26.83 -14.30
N SER A 139 5.49 -27.09 -15.28
CA SER A 139 5.54 -26.48 -16.62
C SER A 139 4.85 -25.12 -16.69
N GLY A 140 4.12 -24.73 -15.63
CA GLY A 140 3.30 -23.52 -15.59
C GLY A 140 1.86 -23.75 -16.08
N THR A 141 1.46 -24.99 -16.37
CA THR A 141 0.11 -25.33 -16.84
C THR A 141 -0.88 -25.31 -15.67
N LEU A 142 -2.10 -24.78 -15.90
CA LEU A 142 -3.14 -24.75 -14.86
C LEU A 142 -3.55 -26.16 -14.45
N VAL A 143 -3.65 -26.38 -13.14
CA VAL A 143 -4.16 -27.62 -12.56
C VAL A 143 -5.64 -27.45 -12.26
N TYR A 144 -6.46 -28.43 -12.60
CA TYR A 144 -7.90 -28.47 -12.34
C TYR A 144 -8.25 -29.58 -11.35
N ASN A 145 -9.16 -29.29 -10.43
CA ASN A 145 -9.76 -30.30 -9.59
C ASN A 145 -10.79 -31.09 -10.41
N LYS A 146 -10.54 -32.37 -10.68
CA LYS A 146 -11.41 -33.18 -11.55
C LYS A 146 -12.83 -33.37 -11.01
N ALA A 147 -13.01 -33.37 -9.68
CA ALA A 147 -14.32 -33.57 -9.07
C ALA A 147 -15.22 -32.34 -9.20
N THR A 148 -14.66 -31.14 -9.02
CA THR A 148 -15.43 -29.89 -9.11
C THR A 148 -15.38 -29.27 -10.50
N GLY A 149 -14.35 -29.62 -11.27
CA GLY A 149 -13.97 -29.10 -12.58
C GLY A 149 -13.63 -27.62 -12.60
N TYR A 150 -13.23 -27.05 -11.46
CA TYR A 150 -12.64 -25.72 -11.33
C TYR A 150 -11.11 -25.82 -11.22
N GLU A 151 -10.41 -24.70 -11.38
CA GLU A 151 -8.97 -24.62 -11.14
C GLU A 151 -8.66 -25.06 -9.70
N ASP A 152 -7.70 -25.95 -9.53
CA ASP A 152 -7.18 -26.29 -8.21
C ASP A 152 -6.49 -25.05 -7.62
N ARG A 153 -6.48 -24.97 -6.28
CA ARG A 153 -5.93 -23.80 -5.58
C ARG A 153 -4.92 -24.18 -4.53
N VAL A 154 -3.99 -23.27 -4.29
CA VAL A 154 -2.98 -23.37 -3.26
C VAL A 154 -2.89 -22.06 -2.50
N LEU A 155 -2.73 -22.15 -1.19
CA LEU A 155 -2.56 -20.97 -0.34
C LEU A 155 -1.12 -20.47 -0.47
N THR A 156 -0.93 -19.18 -0.73
CA THR A 156 0.38 -18.61 -1.02
C THR A 156 0.56 -17.24 -0.35
N ASP A 157 1.76 -16.98 0.15
CA ASP A 157 2.20 -15.67 0.62
C ASP A 157 2.57 -14.80 -0.59
N ILE A 158 1.75 -13.80 -0.89
CA ILE A 158 1.84 -13.03 -2.15
C ILE A 158 2.76 -11.81 -2.00
N GLY A 159 2.79 -11.19 -0.82
CA GLY A 159 3.60 -10.00 -0.57
C GLY A 159 3.26 -9.33 0.75
N VAL A 160 3.81 -8.14 0.97
CA VAL A 160 3.60 -7.36 2.20
C VAL A 160 2.57 -6.26 1.99
N GLY A 161 1.68 -6.04 2.96
CA GLY A 161 0.63 -5.01 2.89
C GLY A 161 1.11 -3.58 3.20
N ASN A 162 2.33 -3.43 3.72
CA ASN A 162 2.96 -2.16 4.05
C ASN A 162 4.13 -1.88 3.10
N PRO A 163 4.18 -0.71 2.45
CA PRO A 163 5.26 -0.39 1.51
C PRO A 163 6.59 -0.25 2.27
N PRO A 164 7.61 -1.06 1.95
CA PRO A 164 8.91 -0.92 2.57
C PRO A 164 9.65 0.33 2.11
N TYR A 165 9.35 0.87 0.93
CA TYR A 165 10.01 2.07 0.39
C TYR A 165 9.03 3.25 0.33
N LEU A 166 9.47 4.39 0.86
CA LEU A 166 8.78 5.67 0.84
C LEU A 166 9.73 6.72 0.29
N MET A 167 9.31 7.51 -0.69
CA MET A 167 10.17 8.56 -1.25
C MET A 167 9.37 9.82 -1.53
N GLY A 168 9.97 10.98 -1.29
CA GLY A 168 9.39 12.28 -1.54
C GLY A 168 10.40 13.21 -2.21
N LEU A 169 9.96 13.97 -3.20
CA LEU A 169 10.75 14.98 -3.90
C LEU A 169 9.98 16.31 -3.88
N GLY A 170 10.48 17.27 -3.11
CA GLY A 170 9.97 18.63 -3.08
C GLY A 170 10.86 19.58 -3.88
N ASN A 171 10.24 20.41 -4.70
CA ASN A 171 10.89 21.50 -5.41
C ASN A 171 10.23 22.81 -5.03
N ASN A 172 11.04 23.81 -4.72
CA ASN A 172 10.58 25.14 -4.41
C ASN A 172 11.34 26.17 -5.23
N PHE A 173 10.63 26.80 -6.17
CA PHE A 173 11.14 27.86 -7.02
C PHE A 173 10.63 29.20 -6.49
N ARG A 174 11.50 30.20 -6.36
CA ARG A 174 11.11 31.58 -6.09
C ARG A 174 11.67 32.46 -7.19
N TYR A 175 10.81 33.29 -7.77
CA TYR A 175 11.19 34.33 -8.71
C TYR A 175 10.55 35.66 -8.32
N LYS A 176 11.34 36.59 -7.79
CA LYS A 176 10.85 37.86 -7.22
C LYS A 176 9.67 37.62 -6.25
N ARG A 177 8.46 38.02 -6.65
CA ARG A 177 7.23 37.92 -5.86
C ARG A 177 6.47 36.60 -6.06
N PHE A 178 6.91 35.77 -7.00
CA PHE A 178 6.31 34.47 -7.28
C PHE A 178 7.03 33.36 -6.54
N SER A 179 6.28 32.38 -6.06
CA SER A 179 6.82 31.10 -5.63
C SER A 179 6.00 29.95 -6.21
N LEU A 180 6.67 28.91 -6.68
CA LEU A 180 6.09 27.66 -7.13
C LEU A 180 6.66 26.52 -6.28
N THR A 181 5.78 25.81 -5.57
CA THR A 181 6.12 24.58 -4.86
C THR A 181 5.54 23.40 -5.62
N VAL A 182 6.34 22.35 -5.84
CA VAL A 182 5.93 21.11 -6.50
C VAL A 182 6.42 19.94 -5.65
N ASP A 183 5.51 19.14 -5.14
CA ASP A 183 5.82 17.96 -4.33
C ASP A 183 5.35 16.70 -5.04
N ILE A 184 6.27 15.76 -5.16
CA ILE A 184 6.05 14.42 -5.68
C ILE A 184 6.29 13.44 -4.54
N ASP A 185 5.42 12.46 -4.38
CA ASP A 185 5.62 11.36 -3.44
C ASP A 185 5.41 10.01 -4.10
N SER A 186 5.99 8.98 -3.50
CA SER A 186 6.00 7.64 -4.06
C SER A 186 6.14 6.58 -2.98
N LYS A 187 5.57 5.41 -3.25
CA LYS A 187 5.62 4.24 -2.37
C LYS A 187 5.82 3.01 -3.23
N PHE A 188 6.65 2.08 -2.77
CA PHE A 188 6.96 0.85 -3.52
C PHE A 188 7.12 -0.37 -2.61
N GLY A 189 6.91 -1.55 -3.19
CA GLY A 189 7.22 -2.86 -2.63
C GLY A 189 6.09 -3.52 -1.85
N ALA A 190 4.89 -2.94 -1.87
CA ALA A 190 3.72 -3.51 -1.22
C ALA A 190 2.67 -4.04 -2.21
N VAL A 191 1.79 -4.87 -1.68
CA VAL A 191 0.63 -5.39 -2.38
C VAL A 191 -0.64 -5.07 -1.60
N GLY A 192 -1.73 -4.85 -2.34
CA GLY A 192 -3.06 -4.57 -1.80
C GLY A 192 -4.09 -5.46 -2.48
N TYR A 193 -4.98 -6.03 -1.68
CA TYR A 193 -6.11 -6.79 -2.18
C TYR A 193 -7.29 -5.88 -2.51
N SER A 194 -7.89 -5.99 -3.70
CA SER A 194 -9.02 -5.17 -4.14
C SER A 194 -10.36 -5.90 -4.10
N ASN A 195 -11.20 -5.56 -3.12
CA ASN A 195 -12.59 -6.02 -3.07
C ASN A 195 -13.42 -5.48 -4.25
N LEU A 196 -13.12 -4.27 -4.74
CA LEU A 196 -13.82 -3.68 -5.87
C LEU A 196 -13.72 -4.56 -7.12
N ILE A 197 -12.50 -4.94 -7.51
CA ILE A 197 -12.29 -5.77 -8.71
C ILE A 197 -12.80 -7.20 -8.50
N GLN A 198 -12.72 -7.69 -7.27
CA GLN A 198 -13.30 -8.97 -6.90
C GLN A 198 -14.82 -9.00 -7.15
N TYR A 199 -15.55 -8.04 -6.59
CA TYR A 199 -17.01 -7.94 -6.77
C TYR A 199 -17.39 -7.64 -8.21
N ALA A 200 -16.67 -6.72 -8.87
CA ALA A 200 -16.91 -6.41 -10.27
C ALA A 200 -16.75 -7.67 -11.15
N THR A 201 -15.81 -8.55 -10.84
CA THR A 201 -15.67 -9.83 -11.56
C THR A 201 -16.83 -10.78 -11.26
N ARG A 202 -17.23 -10.91 -10.00
CA ARG A 202 -18.38 -11.76 -9.64
C ARG A 202 -19.68 -11.35 -10.32
N PHE A 203 -19.85 -10.05 -10.54
CA PHE A 203 -21.04 -9.48 -11.17
C PHE A 203 -20.89 -9.30 -12.69
N GLY A 204 -19.80 -9.79 -13.30
CA GLY A 204 -19.64 -9.73 -14.76
C GLY A 204 -19.34 -8.33 -15.32
N HIS A 205 -18.79 -7.43 -14.49
CA HIS A 205 -18.45 -6.05 -14.86
C HIS A 205 -16.98 -5.85 -15.25
N THR A 206 -16.15 -6.90 -15.20
CA THR A 206 -14.74 -6.84 -15.61
C THR A 206 -14.51 -7.53 -16.95
N PRO A 207 -13.52 -7.07 -17.76
CA PRO A 207 -13.22 -7.68 -19.06
C PRO A 207 -12.89 -9.18 -19.00
N ILE A 208 -12.38 -9.69 -17.86
CA ILE A 208 -12.06 -11.12 -17.68
C ILE A 208 -13.30 -12.03 -17.79
N THR A 209 -14.50 -11.47 -17.67
CA THR A 209 -15.77 -12.19 -17.75
C THR A 209 -16.40 -12.20 -19.14
N LEU A 210 -15.74 -11.61 -20.15
CA LEU A 210 -16.21 -11.59 -21.53
C LEU A 210 -16.11 -12.97 -22.24
N PRO A 211 -15.04 -13.76 -22.07
CA PRO A 211 -14.90 -15.03 -22.77
C PRO A 211 -16.08 -15.99 -22.53
N GLY A 212 -16.54 -16.65 -23.60
CA GLY A 212 -17.59 -17.67 -23.53
C GLY A 212 -19.03 -17.16 -23.40
N ARG A 213 -19.26 -15.84 -23.34
CA ARG A 213 -20.63 -15.27 -23.26
C ARG A 213 -21.54 -15.66 -24.43
N GLU A 214 -20.97 -15.90 -25.61
CA GLU A 214 -21.73 -16.27 -26.81
C GLU A 214 -21.76 -17.78 -27.08
N SER A 215 -20.65 -18.48 -26.82
CA SER A 215 -20.44 -19.87 -27.26
C SER A 215 -20.14 -20.87 -26.12
N GLY A 216 -20.13 -20.42 -24.87
CA GLY A 216 -19.57 -21.16 -23.74
C GLY A 216 -18.05 -21.04 -23.66
N LEU A 217 -17.50 -21.37 -22.50
CA LEU A 217 -16.08 -21.26 -22.19
C LEU A 217 -15.45 -22.65 -22.09
N THR A 218 -14.49 -22.95 -22.97
CA THR A 218 -13.65 -24.15 -22.83
C THR A 218 -12.44 -23.83 -21.98
N VAL A 219 -12.24 -24.58 -20.91
CA VAL A 219 -11.03 -24.54 -20.07
C VAL A 219 -10.21 -25.80 -20.28
N THR A 220 -8.89 -25.64 -20.32
CA THR A 220 -7.93 -26.72 -20.59
C THR A 220 -6.74 -26.62 -19.65
N GLY A 221 -6.18 -27.76 -19.26
CA GLY A 221 -4.99 -27.83 -18.42
C GLY A 221 -4.64 -29.27 -18.10
N VAL A 222 -4.17 -29.50 -16.88
CA VAL A 222 -3.97 -30.85 -16.33
C VAL A 222 -4.84 -31.03 -15.09
N ASP A 223 -5.15 -32.27 -14.72
CA ASP A 223 -5.77 -32.58 -13.43
C ASP A 223 -4.72 -32.73 -12.32
N GLN A 224 -5.17 -33.03 -11.09
CA GLN A 224 -4.30 -33.18 -9.92
C GLN A 224 -3.30 -34.34 -10.03
N THR A 225 -3.45 -35.24 -11.01
CA THR A 225 -2.51 -36.34 -11.29
C THR A 225 -1.56 -36.02 -12.46
N GLY A 226 -1.76 -34.87 -13.12
CA GLY A 226 -0.99 -34.44 -14.29
C GLY A 226 -1.58 -34.92 -15.62
N ALA A 227 -2.73 -35.60 -15.62
CA ALA A 227 -3.39 -36.02 -16.85
C ALA A 227 -4.07 -34.83 -17.55
N PRO A 228 -4.15 -34.79 -18.89
CA PRO A 228 -4.84 -33.71 -19.60
C PRO A 228 -6.29 -33.54 -19.12
N PHE A 229 -6.69 -32.29 -18.91
CA PHE A 229 -8.03 -31.90 -18.47
C PHE A 229 -8.64 -30.94 -19.48
N THR A 230 -9.91 -31.14 -19.82
CA THR A 230 -10.72 -30.22 -20.63
C THR A 230 -12.14 -30.23 -20.13
N ARG A 231 -12.74 -29.04 -20.00
CA ARG A 231 -14.15 -28.87 -19.64
C ARG A 231 -14.75 -27.70 -20.41
N VAL A 232 -16.01 -27.85 -20.80
CA VAL A 232 -16.81 -26.75 -21.37
C VAL A 232 -17.81 -26.27 -20.32
N TRP A 233 -17.77 -24.98 -20.02
CA TRP A 233 -18.80 -24.26 -19.29
C TRP A 233 -19.80 -23.69 -20.28
N ASN A 234 -21.04 -24.18 -20.25
CA ASN A 234 -22.09 -23.70 -21.13
C ASN A 234 -22.47 -22.26 -20.77
N VAL A 235 -22.98 -21.50 -21.74
CA VAL A 235 -23.45 -20.11 -21.55
C VAL A 235 -24.39 -19.99 -20.34
N ALA A 236 -25.30 -20.96 -20.16
CA ALA A 236 -26.28 -20.99 -19.07
C ALA A 236 -25.69 -21.16 -17.65
N THR A 237 -24.43 -21.61 -17.51
CA THR A 237 -23.74 -21.79 -16.21
C THR A 237 -22.47 -20.96 -16.10
N LEU A 238 -22.21 -20.10 -17.08
CA LEU A 238 -20.99 -19.30 -17.16
C LEU A 238 -20.92 -18.24 -16.05
N ASP A 239 -22.07 -17.73 -15.62
CA ASP A 239 -22.19 -16.83 -14.46
C ASP A 239 -21.65 -17.49 -13.18
N THR A 240 -21.96 -18.79 -12.99
CA THR A 240 -21.50 -19.58 -11.84
C THR A 240 -19.99 -19.75 -11.87
N TYR A 241 -19.42 -19.99 -13.06
CA TYR A 241 -17.97 -20.05 -13.23
C TYR A 241 -17.29 -18.72 -12.86
N TYR A 242 -17.75 -17.59 -13.39
CA TYR A 242 -17.14 -16.29 -13.10
C TYR A 242 -17.38 -15.80 -11.66
N ASN A 243 -18.52 -16.17 -11.05
CA ASN A 243 -18.75 -15.92 -9.63
C ASN A 243 -17.76 -16.72 -8.76
N ASN A 244 -17.52 -18.00 -9.10
CA ASN A 244 -16.48 -18.79 -8.45
C ASN A 244 -15.09 -18.20 -8.68
N LEU A 245 -14.77 -17.76 -9.90
CA LEU A 245 -13.49 -17.13 -10.24
C LEU A 245 -13.22 -15.92 -9.31
N GLY A 246 -14.22 -15.06 -9.14
CA GLY A 246 -14.17 -13.92 -8.23
C GLY A 246 -13.94 -14.31 -6.76
N ASN A 247 -14.54 -15.40 -6.29
CA ASN A 247 -14.50 -15.76 -4.87
C ASN A 247 -13.34 -16.68 -4.46
N ALA A 248 -13.00 -17.67 -5.29
CA ALA A 248 -12.17 -18.79 -4.86
C ALA A 248 -10.65 -18.52 -4.98
N TYR A 249 -10.27 -17.53 -5.80
CA TYR A 249 -8.88 -17.24 -6.18
C TYR A 249 -8.50 -15.80 -5.86
N ALA A 250 -8.61 -15.42 -4.58
CA ALA A 250 -8.35 -14.05 -4.13
C ALA A 250 -6.99 -13.47 -4.54
N GLY A 251 -5.96 -14.30 -4.80
CA GLY A 251 -4.68 -13.82 -5.33
C GLY A 251 -4.78 -13.15 -6.71
N MET A 252 -5.86 -13.38 -7.47
CA MET A 252 -6.15 -12.66 -8.71
C MET A 252 -6.50 -11.19 -8.47
N TRP A 253 -6.93 -10.82 -7.26
CA TRP A 253 -7.33 -9.46 -6.92
C TRP A 253 -6.30 -8.79 -6.01
N VAL A 254 -5.10 -9.38 -5.88
CA VAL A 254 -3.95 -8.75 -5.22
C VAL A 254 -3.10 -8.02 -6.27
N TYR A 255 -2.91 -6.73 -6.05
CA TYR A 255 -2.22 -5.80 -6.95
C TYR A 255 -1.03 -5.17 -6.25
N LYS A 256 -0.01 -4.78 -7.01
CA LYS A 256 1.06 -3.94 -6.45
C LYS A 256 0.53 -2.55 -6.16
N THR A 257 0.91 -1.97 -5.04
CA THR A 257 0.55 -0.60 -4.64
C THR A 257 1.64 0.40 -5.01
N ASP A 258 2.48 0.06 -5.99
CA ASP A 258 3.62 0.87 -6.41
C ASP A 258 3.15 2.10 -7.18
N PHE A 259 3.60 3.30 -6.79
CA PHE A 259 3.22 4.53 -7.48
C PHE A 259 4.22 5.68 -7.33
N VAL A 260 4.11 6.64 -8.25
CA VAL A 260 4.63 8.01 -8.11
C VAL A 260 3.50 8.98 -8.40
N LYS A 261 3.25 9.95 -7.50
CA LYS A 261 2.17 10.92 -7.61
C LYS A 261 2.67 12.35 -7.51
N LEU A 262 2.12 13.23 -8.34
CA LEU A 262 2.18 14.67 -8.16
C LEU A 262 1.20 15.05 -7.03
N ARG A 263 1.72 15.05 -5.81
CA ARG A 263 0.93 15.22 -4.59
C ARG A 263 0.41 16.63 -4.43
N ARG A 264 1.26 17.62 -4.68
CA ARG A 264 0.92 19.03 -4.46
C ARG A 264 1.63 19.93 -5.48
N ALA A 265 0.91 20.93 -5.98
CA ALA A 265 1.51 22.08 -6.65
C ALA A 265 0.87 23.37 -6.11
N VAL A 266 1.70 24.34 -5.72
CA VAL A 266 1.25 25.63 -5.18
C VAL A 266 1.94 26.75 -5.93
N LEU A 267 1.16 27.55 -6.66
CA LEU A 267 1.63 28.81 -7.22
C LEU A 267 1.13 29.95 -6.34
N LYS A 268 2.05 30.77 -5.82
CA LYS A 268 1.74 31.91 -4.96
C LYS A 268 2.38 33.18 -5.50
N TYR A 269 1.67 34.29 -5.36
CA TYR A 269 2.15 35.64 -5.66
C TYR A 269 2.00 36.55 -4.44
N ASN A 270 3.11 37.16 -4.02
CA ASN A 270 3.16 38.11 -2.91
C ASN A 270 2.89 39.54 -3.43
N LEU A 271 1.72 40.07 -3.06
CA LEU A 271 1.25 41.37 -3.51
C LEU A 271 2.14 42.50 -2.95
N PRO A 272 2.45 43.54 -3.73
CA PRO A 272 3.12 44.74 -3.22
C PRO A 272 2.23 45.46 -2.21
N VAL A 273 2.63 45.47 -0.94
CA VAL A 273 1.91 46.16 0.13
C VAL A 273 1.80 47.67 -0.13
N SER A 274 2.78 48.23 -0.85
CA SER A 274 2.74 49.62 -1.33
C SER A 274 1.50 49.94 -2.18
N ALA A 275 0.95 48.95 -2.90
CA ALA A 275 -0.26 49.10 -3.70
C ALA A 275 -1.56 48.98 -2.86
N LEU A 276 -1.47 48.57 -1.59
CA LEU A 276 -2.61 48.28 -0.71
C LEU A 276 -2.62 49.15 0.56
N LYS A 277 -1.93 50.30 0.53
CA LYS A 277 -1.81 51.21 1.70
C LYS A 277 -3.17 51.62 2.29
N PHE A 278 -4.19 51.79 1.46
CA PHE A 278 -5.54 52.18 1.90
C PHE A 278 -6.20 51.15 2.83
N MET A 279 -5.80 49.88 2.75
CA MET A 279 -6.37 48.78 3.54
C MET A 279 -5.65 48.53 4.86
N ARG A 280 -4.56 49.26 5.17
CA ARG A 280 -3.71 49.03 6.36
C ARG A 280 -3.22 47.58 6.49
N VAL A 281 -2.91 46.94 5.37
CA VAL A 281 -2.43 45.54 5.32
C VAL A 281 -0.90 45.52 5.47
N GLN A 282 -0.37 44.64 6.33
CA GLN A 282 1.07 44.38 6.52
C GLN A 282 1.63 43.42 5.46
N SER A 283 0.85 42.42 5.04
CA SER A 283 1.22 41.51 3.96
C SER A 283 -0.01 40.93 3.27
N ALA A 284 0.10 40.72 1.95
CA ALA A 284 -0.96 40.12 1.15
C ALA A 284 -0.38 39.14 0.15
N SER A 285 -1.08 38.02 -0.06
CA SER A 285 -0.73 37.07 -1.10
C SER A 285 -1.94 36.35 -1.64
N ILE A 286 -1.88 36.02 -2.93
CA ILE A 286 -2.84 35.15 -3.59
C ILE A 286 -2.13 33.87 -4.01
N GLY A 287 -2.86 32.75 -4.02
CA GLY A 287 -2.30 31.49 -4.47
C GLY A 287 -3.34 30.52 -5.02
N ILE A 288 -2.86 29.60 -5.84
CA ILE A 288 -3.60 28.45 -6.34
C ILE A 288 -2.89 27.21 -5.84
N THR A 289 -3.65 26.32 -5.20
CA THR A 289 -3.16 25.07 -4.63
C THR A 289 -3.87 23.89 -5.28
N GLY A 290 -3.11 22.97 -5.85
CA GLY A 290 -3.59 21.67 -6.29
C GLY A 290 -3.10 20.56 -5.36
N LEU A 291 -3.97 19.61 -5.03
CA LEU A 291 -3.66 18.40 -4.27
C LEU A 291 -4.10 17.15 -5.03
N ASN A 292 -3.32 16.08 -4.94
CA ASN A 292 -3.51 14.81 -5.65
C ASN A 292 -3.73 15.03 -7.16
N LEU A 293 -2.83 15.80 -7.78
CA LEU A 293 -3.01 16.29 -9.14
C LEU A 293 -2.89 15.18 -10.18
N ALA A 294 -1.90 14.31 -10.08
CA ALA A 294 -1.71 13.27 -11.08
C ALA A 294 -0.99 12.05 -10.50
N ILE A 295 -1.29 10.88 -11.06
CA ILE A 295 -0.47 9.68 -10.92
C ILE A 295 0.51 9.68 -12.09
N LEU A 296 1.79 9.88 -11.78
CA LEU A 296 2.87 9.93 -12.76
C LEU A 296 3.34 8.53 -13.15
N TYR A 297 3.28 7.61 -12.20
CA TYR A 297 3.57 6.18 -12.39
C TYR A 297 2.68 5.35 -11.48
N GLN A 298 2.28 4.18 -11.95
CA GLN A 298 1.72 3.10 -11.14
C GLN A 298 1.95 1.76 -11.84
N ASP A 299 1.91 0.66 -11.08
CA ASP A 299 2.03 -0.69 -11.65
C ASP A 299 1.04 -0.93 -12.81
N LYS A 300 1.49 -1.69 -13.82
CA LYS A 300 0.73 -1.95 -15.05
C LYS A 300 -0.62 -2.61 -14.75
N ARG A 301 -0.64 -3.65 -13.90
CA ARG A 301 -1.86 -4.41 -13.60
C ARG A 301 -2.83 -3.55 -12.80
N THR A 302 -2.30 -2.74 -11.90
CA THR A 302 -3.07 -1.74 -11.12
C THR A 302 -3.69 -0.70 -12.04
N LYS A 303 -2.93 -0.18 -13.02
CA LYS A 303 -3.44 0.75 -14.04
C LYS A 303 -4.55 0.13 -14.90
N GLU A 304 -4.34 -1.08 -15.39
CA GLU A 304 -5.30 -1.81 -16.24
C GLU A 304 -6.61 -2.12 -15.49
N ALA A 305 -6.52 -2.38 -14.18
CA ALA A 305 -7.69 -2.57 -13.33
C ALA A 305 -8.44 -1.26 -13.02
N GLY A 306 -7.88 -0.09 -13.34
CA GLY A 306 -8.53 1.21 -13.09
C GLY A 306 -8.62 1.58 -11.61
N ILE A 307 -7.74 1.04 -10.78
CA ILE A 307 -7.70 1.26 -9.33
C ILE A 307 -6.60 2.26 -8.95
N ASP A 308 -6.86 3.12 -7.97
CA ASP A 308 -5.84 4.01 -7.41
C ASP A 308 -4.94 3.20 -6.46
N PRO A 309 -3.60 3.15 -6.60
CA PRO A 309 -2.68 2.35 -5.79
C PRO A 309 -2.65 2.68 -4.29
N GLU A 310 -3.25 3.79 -3.84
CA GLU A 310 -3.41 4.15 -2.43
C GLU A 310 -4.66 3.51 -1.80
N MET A 311 -4.68 2.17 -1.83
CA MET A 311 -5.83 1.30 -1.58
C MET A 311 -6.02 0.90 -0.10
N GLN A 312 -5.34 1.54 0.84
CA GLN A 312 -5.48 1.18 2.25
C GLN A 312 -6.86 1.60 2.80
N GLU A 313 -7.68 0.64 3.25
CA GLU A 313 -8.96 0.95 3.92
C GLU A 313 -8.96 0.81 5.43
N THR A 314 -7.97 0.11 5.99
CA THR A 314 -7.88 -0.06 7.45
C THR A 314 -6.85 0.88 8.07
N ILE A 315 -7.23 1.44 9.21
CA ILE A 315 -6.32 2.12 10.15
C ILE A 315 -5.74 1.15 11.19
N GLY A 316 -6.18 -0.12 11.19
CA GLY A 316 -5.74 -1.16 12.10
C GLY A 316 -4.60 -2.03 11.55
N ASN A 317 -4.27 -3.10 12.26
CA ASN A 317 -3.09 -3.94 11.98
C ASN A 317 -3.13 -4.71 10.65
N ALA A 318 -4.33 -4.92 10.08
CA ALA A 318 -4.56 -5.74 8.89
C ALA A 318 -4.27 -4.98 7.56
N GLN A 319 -3.10 -4.36 7.49
CA GLN A 319 -2.61 -3.61 6.34
C GLN A 319 -2.52 -4.49 5.07
N GLY A 320 -2.82 -3.93 3.90
CA GLY A 320 -2.89 -4.67 2.63
C GLY A 320 -4.30 -5.14 2.22
N SER A 321 -5.31 -4.83 3.04
CA SER A 321 -6.73 -4.98 2.68
C SER A 321 -7.33 -3.68 2.16
N GLN A 322 -7.99 -3.75 1.01
CA GLN A 322 -8.91 -2.73 0.52
C GLN A 322 -10.34 -3.27 0.58
N GLY A 323 -11.27 -2.49 1.11
CA GLY A 323 -12.71 -2.65 0.84
C GLY A 323 -13.11 -2.07 -0.51
N VAL A 324 -14.34 -1.57 -0.60
CA VAL A 324 -14.87 -0.93 -1.81
C VAL A 324 -14.69 0.57 -1.65
N ALA A 325 -13.48 1.04 -1.96
CA ALA A 325 -13.11 2.43 -1.72
C ALA A 325 -13.70 3.34 -2.80
N MET A 326 -14.16 4.52 -2.40
CA MET A 326 -14.46 5.58 -3.37
C MET A 326 -13.19 6.03 -4.10
N PRO A 327 -13.29 6.42 -5.38
CA PRO A 327 -12.17 7.02 -6.09
C PRO A 327 -11.58 8.21 -5.34
N ARG A 328 -10.26 8.34 -5.36
CA ARG A 328 -9.57 9.51 -4.78
C ARG A 328 -9.88 10.75 -5.60
N THR A 329 -9.98 11.91 -4.93
CA THR A 329 -10.26 13.19 -5.59
C THR A 329 -9.00 13.98 -5.91
N ARG A 330 -9.04 14.68 -7.04
CA ARG A 330 -8.14 15.78 -7.37
C ARG A 330 -8.76 17.07 -6.86
N ASN A 331 -8.06 17.81 -6.01
CA ASN A 331 -8.57 19.05 -5.42
C ASN A 331 -7.78 20.25 -5.95
N ILE A 332 -8.48 21.32 -6.34
CA ILE A 332 -7.89 22.59 -6.73
C ILE A 332 -8.58 23.69 -5.92
N GLY A 333 -7.80 24.54 -5.27
CA GLY A 333 -8.30 25.61 -4.42
C GLY A 333 -7.56 26.93 -4.65
N PHE A 334 -8.24 28.03 -4.34
CA PHE A 334 -7.70 29.38 -4.37
C PHE A 334 -7.56 29.88 -2.94
N ASN A 335 -6.49 30.63 -2.66
CA ASN A 335 -6.24 31.20 -1.35
C ASN A 335 -5.92 32.69 -1.48
N LEU A 336 -6.55 33.49 -0.63
CA LEU A 336 -6.17 34.87 -0.35
C LEU A 336 -5.76 34.96 1.12
N ASN A 337 -4.53 35.41 1.37
CA ASN A 337 -4.03 35.65 2.72
C ASN A 337 -3.75 37.14 2.89
N LEU A 338 -4.35 37.74 3.93
CA LEU A 338 -4.16 39.13 4.34
C LEU A 338 -3.75 39.15 5.81
N ARG A 339 -2.71 39.92 6.12
CA ARG A 339 -2.27 40.20 7.48
C ARG A 339 -2.39 41.70 7.74
N PHE A 340 -3.05 42.10 8.82
CA PHE A 340 -3.21 43.49 9.26
C PHE A 340 -2.23 43.81 10.40
#